data_AF-G8PSH5-F1
#
_entry.id   AF-G8PSH5-F1
#
_cell.length_a   1.000
_cell.length_b   1.000
_cell.length_c   1.000
_cell.angle_alpha   90.00
_cell.angle_beta   90.00
_cell.angle_gamma   90.00
#
_symmetry.space_group_name_H-M   'P 1'
#
loop_
_entity.id
_entity.type
_entity.pdbx_description
1 polymer ?
#
loop_
_entity_poly.entity_id
_entity_poly.type
_entity_poly.pdbx_seq_one_letter_code
_entity_poly.pdbx_strand_id
1 'polypeptide(L)' 'MLFTDNFNRSCVIEDISNGGCRLLVNTGKLTSGSTVKIQVPARKLSFTGKIVWLHCEEAGIKFTSKPARL' A
#
# COMPACT_ATOMS: atom_id res chain seq x y z
N MET A 1 6.10 13.46 21.66
CA MET A 1 5.34 13.55 20.40
C MET A 1 5.88 12.48 19.47
N LEU A 2 5.06 11.51 19.08
CA LEU A 2 5.44 10.54 18.05
C LEU A 2 5.30 11.24 16.70
N PHE A 3 6.41 11.65 16.10
CA PHE A 3 6.41 12.05 14.70
C PHE A 3 5.99 10.83 13.88
N THR A 4 4.84 10.89 13.22
CA THR A 4 4.50 9.94 12.17
C THR A 4 5.49 10.18 11.04
N ASP A 5 6.55 9.38 11.03
CA ASP A 5 7.54 9.34 9.96
C ASP A 5 6.84 8.85 8.68
N ASN A 6 6.22 9.80 7.97
CA ASN A 6 5.61 9.55 6.69
C ASN A 6 6.73 9.28 5.69
N PHE A 7 6.97 8.00 5.41
CA PHE A 7 7.93 7.59 4.41
C PHE A 7 7.22 7.13 3.14
N ASN A 8 7.85 7.42 2.00
CA ASN A 8 7.42 6.90 0.70
C ASN A 8 8.42 5.83 0.25
N ARG A 9 7.91 4.78 -0.39
CA ARG A 9 8.73 3.70 -0.93
C ARG A 9 8.14 3.20 -2.25
N SER A 10 9.01 3.00 -3.22
CA SER A 10 8.66 2.34 -4.47
C SER A 10 8.32 0.87 -4.22
N CYS A 11 7.29 0.38 -4.90
CA CYS A 11 6.85 -1.00 -4.85
C CYS A 11 6.35 -1.43 -6.23
N VAL A 12 6.19 -2.73 -6.41
CA VAL A 12 5.55 -3.32 -7.59
C VAL A 12 4.21 -3.89 -7.16
N ILE A 13 3.15 -3.55 -7.89
CA ILE A 13 1.85 -4.21 -7.72
C ILE A 13 1.92 -5.50 -8.55
N GLU A 14 1.93 -6.65 -7.88
CA GLU A 14 1.97 -7.95 -8.56
C GLU A 14 0.60 -8.46 -8.96
N ASP A 15 -0.40 -8.23 -8.10
CA ASP A 15 -1.79 -8.61 -8.34
C ASP A 15 -2.75 -7.55 -7.78
N ILE A 16 -3.88 -7.33 -8.44
CA ILE A 16 -4.86 -6.30 -8.07
C ILE A 16 -6.29 -6.75 -8.35
N SER A 17 -7.17 -6.47 -7.39
CA SER A 17 -8.61 -6.69 -7.49
C SER A 17 -9.38 -5.46 -7.02
N ASN A 18 -10.71 -5.51 -7.06
CA ASN A 18 -11.55 -4.46 -6.48
C ASN A 18 -11.40 -4.32 -4.96
N GLY A 19 -10.96 -5.38 -4.25
CA GLY A 19 -10.88 -5.40 -2.79
C GLY A 19 -9.50 -5.10 -2.21
N GLY A 20 -8.45 -5.13 -3.03
CA GLY A 20 -7.08 -5.01 -2.55
C GLY A 20 -6.03 -5.34 -3.61
N CYS A 21 -4.77 -5.32 -3.21
CA CYS A 21 -3.65 -5.70 -4.05
C CYS A 21 -2.54 -6.40 -3.26
N ARG A 22 -1.70 -7.15 -3.97
CA ARG A 22 -0.43 -7.67 -3.47
C ARG A 22 0.71 -6.81 -3.99
N LEU A 23 1.58 -6.38 -3.09
CA LEU A 23 2.76 -5.60 -3.39
C LEU A 23 4.00 -6.45 -3.19
N LEU A 24 4.93 -6.41 -4.14
CA LEU A 24 6.33 -6.73 -3.91
C LEU A 24 7.03 -5.44 -3.45
N VAL A 25 7.51 -5.44 -2.20
CA VAL A 25 8.06 -4.28 -1.51
C VAL A 25 8.97 -4.71 -0.38
N ASN A 26 10.06 -3.96 -0.14
CA ASN A 26 10.81 -4.13 1.11
C ASN A 26 9.87 -3.86 2.30
N THR A 27 9.66 -4.86 3.16
CA THR A 27 8.70 -4.78 4.27
C THR A 27 9.23 -4.06 5.51
N GLY A 28 10.50 -3.61 5.50
CA GLY A 28 11.09 -2.91 6.63
C GLY A 28 10.34 -1.62 6.98
N LYS A 29 9.95 -1.46 8.24
CA LYS A 29 9.07 -0.38 8.75
C LYS A 29 7.59 -0.48 8.36
N LEU A 30 7.17 -1.51 7.62
CA LEU A 30 5.75 -1.80 7.43
C LEU A 30 5.20 -2.58 8.62
N THR A 31 3.98 -2.25 9.03
CA THR A 31 3.31 -2.91 10.15
C THR A 31 1.90 -3.28 9.72
N SER A 32 1.49 -4.53 9.99
CA SER A 32 0.11 -4.95 9.79
C SER A 32 -0.85 -4.03 10.55
N GLY A 33 -1.97 -3.68 9.92
CA GLY A 33 -2.96 -2.73 10.43
C GLY A 33 -2.68 -1.27 10.05
N SER A 34 -1.46 -0.91 9.66
CA SER A 34 -1.13 0.45 9.24
C SER A 34 -1.88 0.84 7.96
N THR A 35 -2.32 2.09 7.92
CA THR A 35 -2.91 2.71 6.72
C THR A 35 -1.80 3.10 5.75
N VAL A 36 -2.00 2.81 4.47
CA VAL A 36 -1.10 3.17 3.39
C VAL A 36 -1.86 3.86 2.26
N LYS A 37 -1.16 4.73 1.53
CA LYS A 37 -1.61 5.29 0.26
C LYS A 37 -0.71 4.78 -0.85
N ILE A 38 -1.28 4.09 -1.81
CA ILE A 38 -0.59 3.60 -2.99
C ILE A 38 -0.88 4.58 -4.12
N GLN A 39 0.15 5.07 -4.78
CA GLN A 39 0.03 5.95 -5.94
C GLN A 39 0.52 5.20 -7.16
N VAL A 40 -0.25 5.23 -8.24
CA VAL A 40 0.08 4.63 -9.54
C VAL A 40 0.11 5.76 -10.59
N PRO A 41 1.22 6.52 -10.67
CA PRO A 41 1.30 7.72 -11.51
C PRO A 41 1.00 7.44 -12.99
N ALA A 42 1.49 6.32 -13.52
CA ALA A 42 1.25 5.90 -14.90
C ALA A 42 -0.23 5.74 -15.26
N ARG A 43 -1.09 5.49 -14.27
CA ARG A 43 -2.55 5.38 -14.45
C ARG A 43 -3.32 6.59 -13.91
N LYS A 44 -2.63 7.58 -13.33
CA LYS A 44 -3.23 8.72 -12.61
C LYS A 44 -4.24 8.28 -11.53
N LEU A 45 -3.92 7.20 -10.81
CA LEU A 45 -4.77 6.61 -9.77
C LEU A 45 -4.05 6.53 -8.43
N SER A 46 -4.81 6.65 -7.34
CA SER A 46 -4.37 6.36 -5.99
C SER A 46 -5.38 5.52 -5.23
N PHE A 47 -4.87 4.68 -4.33
CA PHE A 47 -5.64 3.77 -3.50
C PHE A 47 -5.27 4.00 -2.04
N THR A 48 -6.27 4.05 -1.17
CA THR A 48 -6.06 4.05 0.28
C THR A 48 -6.46 2.69 0.81
N GLY A 49 -5.64 2.12 1.69
CA GLY A 49 -5.89 0.80 2.24
C GLY A 49 -5.16 0.55 3.56
N LYS A 50 -5.36 -0.64 4.10
CA LYS A 50 -4.63 -1.14 5.27
C LYS A 50 -3.79 -2.34 4.90
N ILE A 51 -2.61 -2.44 5.50
CA ILE A 51 -1.78 -3.64 5.45
C ILE A 51 -2.51 -4.74 6.24
N VAL A 52 -2.87 -5.84 5.59
CA VAL A 52 -3.57 -6.97 6.23
C VAL A 52 -2.65 -8.16 6.46
N TRP A 53 -1.55 -8.26 5.73
CA TRP A 53 -0.50 -9.25 5.96
C TRP A 53 0.85 -8.76 5.42
N LEU A 54 1.93 -9.30 5.99
CA LEU A 54 3.31 -9.08 5.58
C LEU A 54 4.02 -10.44 5.57
N HIS A 55 4.75 -10.75 4.50
CA HIS A 55 5.55 -11.96 4.42
C HIS A 55 6.76 -11.70 3.53
N CYS A 56 7.97 -11.85 4.06
CA CYS A 56 9.21 -11.60 3.35
C CYS A 56 9.22 -10.22 2.66
N GLU A 57 9.29 -10.17 1.33
CA GLU A 57 9.27 -8.94 0.52
C GLU A 57 7.89 -8.68 -0.09
N GLU A 58 6.84 -9.23 0.51
CA GLU A 58 5.47 -9.06 0.04
C GLU A 58 4.57 -8.45 1.12
N ALA A 59 3.61 -7.64 0.67
CA ALA A 59 2.58 -7.05 1.51
C ALA A 59 1.21 -7.17 0.86
N GLY A 60 0.23 -7.61 1.64
CA GLY A 60 -1.17 -7.60 1.25
C GLY A 60 -1.87 -6.35 1.72
N ILE A 61 -2.51 -5.64 0.80
CA ILE A 61 -3.25 -4.41 1.10
C ILE A 61 -4.74 -4.63 0.83
N LYS A 62 -5.58 -4.37 1.84
CA LYS A 62 -7.04 -4.29 1.68
C LYS A 62 -7.44 -2.84 1.44
N PHE A 63 -8.13 -2.55 0.34
CA PHE A 63 -8.60 -1.21 0.05
C PHE A 63 -9.71 -0.79 1.00
N THR A 64 -9.66 0.46 1.47
CA THR A 64 -10.64 1.05 2.39
C THR A 64 -11.50 2.11 1.71
N SER A 65 -11.15 2.52 0.48
CA SER A 65 -11.90 3.49 -0.31
C SER A 65 -11.84 3.12 -1.79
N LYS A 66 -12.74 3.70 -2.59
CA LYS A 66 -12.64 3.63 -4.05
C LYS A 66 -11.34 4.33 -4.52
N PRO A 67 -10.81 3.94 -5.70
CA PRO A 67 -9.66 4.59 -6.28
C PRO A 67 -9.95 6.08 -6.51
N ALA A 68 -9.01 6.94 -6.13
CA ALA A 68 -9.08 8.38 -6.38
C ALA A 68 -8.15 8.76 -7.53
N ARG A 69 -8.53 9.79 -8.29
CA ARG A 69 -7.65 10.35 -9.32
C ARG A 69 -6.47 11.07 -8.64
N LEU A 70 -5.27 10.86 -9.19
CA LEU A 70 -4.06 11.61 -8.79
C LEU A 70 -4.06 13.02 -9.38
#